data_AF-A0A430F4E1-F1
#
_entry.id   AF-A0A430F4E1-F1
#
_cell.length_a   1.000
_cell.length_b   1.000
_cell.length_c   1.000
_cell.angle_alpha   90.00
_cell.angle_beta   90.00
_cell.angle_gamma   90.00
#
_symmetry.space_group_name_H-M   'P 1'
#
loop_
_entity.id
_entity.type
_entity.pdbx_description
1 polymer ?
#
loop_
_entity_poly.entity_id
_entity_poly.type
_entity_poly.pdbx_seq_one_letter_code
_entity_poly.pdbx_strand_id
1 'polypeptide(L)'
;MTDNVNHPAHYESNGPFECIELAHYYDFCVGNAIKYVWRHMDKGKPFEDLSKALWYVSWELDCTGDPLIRQPPLTDDKLFMLADTDFAHMREFWEALIIHNLPNMRAAIERRAVALTGVGRLERFQPGSKPLGHGHVSAQTQGKKLFMLRRQSTPPVIVGEAMRARGFDWENNTILLIEQGIRRIYLDEAIALLETYGYCKANMFAAINFILKESVTNECKQ
;
A
#
# COMPACT_ATOMS: atom_id res chain seq x y z
N MET A 1 28.10 -1.30 -21.29
CA MET A 1 27.82 -1.86 -19.96
C MET A 1 26.46 -1.34 -19.56
N THR A 2 25.49 -2.22 -19.37
CA THR A 2 24.13 -1.86 -18.94
C THR A 2 24.19 -1.48 -17.47
N ASP A 3 23.98 -0.20 -17.17
CA ASP A 3 23.88 0.28 -15.79
C ASP A 3 22.49 -0.06 -15.24
N ASN A 4 22.39 -1.24 -14.63
CA ASN A 4 21.15 -1.73 -14.00
C ASN A 4 20.68 -0.91 -12.80
N VAL A 5 21.38 0.17 -12.43
CA VAL A 5 21.07 0.99 -11.27
C VAL A 5 20.65 2.39 -11.71
N ASN A 6 21.40 3.02 -12.61
CA ASN A 6 21.11 4.41 -13.02
C ASN A 6 20.20 4.50 -14.26
N HIS A 7 20.25 3.52 -15.18
CA HIS A 7 19.38 3.45 -16.38
C HIS A 7 19.21 1.98 -16.84
N PRO A 8 18.44 1.15 -16.12
CA PRO A 8 18.26 -0.24 -16.50
C PRO A 8 17.51 -0.29 -17.84
N ALA A 9 18.06 -0.99 -18.84
CA ALA A 9 17.51 -1.06 -20.21
C ALA A 9 16.04 -1.56 -20.30
N HIS A 10 15.48 -2.11 -19.21
CA HIS A 10 14.08 -2.50 -19.13
C HIS A 10 13.13 -1.38 -18.66
N TYR A 11 13.63 -0.17 -18.35
CA TYR A 11 12.81 1.02 -18.07
C TYR A 11 12.65 1.96 -19.29
N GLU A 12 13.54 1.90 -20.29
CA GLU A 12 13.37 2.62 -21.57
C GLU A 12 12.18 2.10 -22.41
N SER A 13 11.61 0.95 -22.05
CA SER A 13 10.64 0.24 -22.89
C SER A 13 9.16 0.43 -22.50
N ASN A 14 8.86 1.08 -21.38
CA ASN A 14 7.50 1.03 -20.79
C ASN A 14 6.80 2.39 -20.67
N GLY A 15 7.32 3.45 -21.27
CA GLY A 15 6.67 4.77 -21.23
C GLY A 15 7.49 5.84 -21.96
N PRO A 16 6.94 7.04 -22.13
CA PRO A 16 7.63 8.12 -22.85
C PRO A 16 8.84 8.70 -22.09
N PHE A 17 8.97 8.40 -20.78
CA PHE A 17 10.07 8.80 -19.90
C PHE A 17 10.08 7.89 -18.65
N GLU A 18 11.04 8.02 -17.73
CA GLU A 18 11.07 7.18 -16.53
C GLU A 18 10.03 7.63 -15.48
N CYS A 19 9.29 6.67 -14.90
CA CYS A 19 8.25 6.96 -13.90
C CYS A 19 8.75 7.86 -12.74
N ILE A 20 10.01 7.71 -12.32
CA ILE A 20 10.58 8.52 -11.23
C ILE A 20 10.57 10.00 -11.58
N GLU A 21 10.81 10.36 -12.85
CA GLU A 21 10.85 11.75 -13.32
C GLU A 21 9.51 12.50 -13.25
N LEU A 22 8.43 11.81 -12.87
CA LEU A 22 7.14 12.40 -12.52
C LEU A 22 6.81 12.13 -11.05
N ALA A 23 6.93 10.88 -10.60
CA ALA A 23 6.48 10.48 -9.27
C ALA A 23 7.21 11.17 -8.12
N HIS A 24 8.48 11.59 -8.30
CA HIS A 24 9.28 12.19 -7.23
C HIS A 24 8.82 13.61 -6.84
N TYR A 25 8.00 14.26 -7.67
CA TYR A 25 7.49 15.62 -7.40
C TYR A 25 6.28 15.63 -6.48
N TYR A 26 5.68 14.47 -6.24
CA TYR A 26 4.48 14.32 -5.44
C TYR A 26 4.81 13.73 -4.07
N ASP A 27 3.94 14.05 -3.10
CA ASP A 27 3.99 13.44 -1.77
C ASP A 27 3.85 11.92 -1.86
N PHE A 28 4.27 11.25 -0.78
CA PHE A 28 4.45 9.80 -0.75
C PHE A 28 3.26 9.02 -1.32
N CYS A 29 2.02 9.38 -0.97
CA CYS A 29 0.84 8.66 -1.43
C CYS A 29 0.62 8.82 -2.93
N VAL A 30 0.61 10.05 -3.42
CA VAL A 30 0.35 10.37 -4.83
C VAL A 30 1.48 9.84 -5.72
N GLY A 31 2.74 9.99 -5.30
CA GLY A 31 3.88 9.41 -6.00
C GLY A 31 3.81 7.88 -6.09
N ASN A 32 3.38 7.20 -5.02
CA ASN A 32 3.14 5.76 -5.08
C ASN A 32 1.95 5.40 -5.99
N ALA A 33 0.86 6.16 -5.97
CA ALA A 33 -0.28 5.95 -6.86
C ALA A 33 0.15 6.02 -8.33
N ILE A 34 0.91 7.06 -8.72
CA ILE A 34 1.50 7.21 -10.06
C ILE A 34 2.33 5.97 -10.41
N LYS A 35 3.22 5.55 -9.53
CA LYS A 35 4.08 4.36 -9.74
C LYS A 35 3.29 3.09 -10.02
N TYR A 36 2.19 2.86 -9.29
CA TYR A 36 1.38 1.65 -9.50
C TYR A 36 0.51 1.75 -10.76
N VAL A 37 -0.03 2.94 -11.07
CA VAL A 37 -0.72 3.18 -12.35
C VAL A 37 0.25 3.00 -13.51
N TRP A 38 1.48 3.47 -13.41
CA TRP A 38 2.49 3.29 -14.46
C TRP A 38 2.73 1.81 -14.77
N ARG A 39 2.78 0.98 -13.72
CA ARG A 39 3.26 -0.40 -13.79
C ARG A 39 2.21 -1.45 -14.12
N HIS A 40 0.92 -1.11 -14.01
CA HIS A 40 -0.13 -2.12 -14.03
C HIS A 40 -0.20 -2.91 -15.34
N MET A 41 0.28 -2.35 -16.46
CA MET A 41 0.33 -3.02 -17.75
C MET A 41 1.55 -3.94 -17.95
N ASP A 42 2.58 -3.83 -17.11
CA ASP A 42 3.89 -4.43 -17.39
C ASP A 42 4.16 -5.73 -16.63
N LYS A 43 3.67 -5.84 -15.39
CA LYS A 43 4.10 -6.90 -14.45
C LYS A 43 3.18 -8.12 -14.39
N GLY A 44 2.24 -8.25 -15.32
CA GLY A 44 1.30 -9.38 -15.38
C GLY A 44 0.32 -9.47 -14.21
N LYS A 45 0.30 -8.46 -13.32
CA LYS A 45 -0.62 -8.36 -12.16
C LYS A 45 -1.34 -7.01 -12.12
N PRO A 46 -2.09 -6.65 -13.19
CA PRO A 46 -2.72 -5.34 -13.31
C PRO A 46 -3.67 -5.02 -12.15
N PHE A 47 -4.43 -6.01 -11.66
CA PHE A 47 -5.36 -5.81 -10.55
C PHE A 47 -4.66 -5.48 -9.24
N GLU A 48 -3.56 -6.18 -8.93
CA GLU A 48 -2.79 -5.92 -7.71
C GLU A 48 -2.23 -4.49 -7.72
N ASP A 49 -1.71 -4.05 -8.86
CA ASP A 49 -1.17 -2.71 -9.02
C ASP A 49 -2.27 -1.63 -8.96
N LEU A 50 -3.41 -1.82 -9.64
CA LEU A 50 -4.53 -0.88 -9.54
C LEU A 50 -5.14 -0.82 -8.14
N SER A 51 -5.24 -1.94 -7.43
CA SER A 51 -5.67 -1.97 -6.02
C SER A 51 -4.71 -1.19 -5.12
N LYS A 52 -3.39 -1.28 -5.36
CA LYS A 52 -2.39 -0.48 -4.64
C LYS A 52 -2.55 1.00 -4.94
N ALA A 53 -2.67 1.38 -6.21
CA ALA A 53 -2.90 2.78 -6.60
C ALA A 53 -4.15 3.35 -5.91
N LEU A 54 -5.25 2.60 -5.93
CA LEU A 54 -6.50 2.98 -5.29
C LEU A 54 -6.33 3.21 -3.78
N TRP A 55 -5.61 2.30 -3.11
CA TRP A 55 -5.34 2.41 -1.69
C TRP A 55 -4.61 3.71 -1.34
N TYR A 56 -3.57 4.06 -2.09
CA TYR A 56 -2.80 5.29 -1.84
C TYR A 56 -3.64 6.57 -2.08
N VAL A 57 -4.44 6.61 -3.15
CA VAL A 57 -5.32 7.76 -3.42
C VAL A 57 -6.40 7.89 -2.35
N SER A 58 -6.98 6.76 -1.92
CA SER A 58 -8.02 6.77 -0.87
C SER A 58 -7.44 7.18 0.48
N TRP A 59 -6.24 6.71 0.80
CA TRP A 59 -5.52 7.11 2.01
C TRP A 59 -5.25 8.60 2.05
N GLU A 60 -4.75 9.17 0.94
CA GLU A 60 -4.49 10.61 0.83
C GLU A 60 -5.77 11.40 1.10
N LEU A 61 -6.86 11.04 0.42
CA LEU A 61 -8.16 11.69 0.56
C LEU A 61 -8.70 11.64 2.01
N ASP A 62 -8.59 10.48 2.65
CA ASP A 62 -9.06 10.28 4.03
C ASP A 62 -8.20 11.02 5.06
N CYS A 63 -6.90 11.20 4.78
CA CYS A 63 -5.95 11.83 5.69
C CYS A 63 -5.94 13.35 5.59
N THR A 64 -6.03 13.92 4.38
CA THR A 64 -6.02 15.38 4.19
C THR A 64 -7.41 15.97 4.45
N GLY A 65 -8.47 15.23 4.11
CA GLY A 65 -9.83 15.77 4.02
C GLY A 65 -9.98 16.82 2.89
N ASP A 66 -8.92 17.04 2.12
CA ASP A 66 -8.87 17.97 0.98
C ASP A 66 -8.98 17.14 -0.31
N PRO A 67 -9.97 17.43 -1.18
CA PRO A 67 -10.08 16.74 -2.45
C PRO A 67 -8.95 17.05 -3.43
N LEU A 68 -8.14 18.09 -3.16
CA LEU A 68 -7.06 18.54 -4.02
C LEU A 68 -5.68 18.16 -3.48
N ILE A 69 -4.78 17.77 -4.38
CA ILE A 69 -3.37 17.57 -4.05
C ILE A 69 -2.62 18.90 -4.07
N ARG A 70 -1.61 19.03 -3.22
CA ARG A 70 -0.70 20.18 -3.26
C ARG A 70 0.01 20.21 -4.62
N GLN A 71 -0.06 21.35 -5.31
CA GLN A 71 0.58 21.50 -6.62
C GLN A 71 2.10 21.33 -6.51
N PRO A 72 2.70 20.38 -7.25
CA PRO A 72 4.15 20.31 -7.35
C PRO A 72 4.68 21.49 -8.16
N PRO A 73 5.96 21.85 -8.01
CA PRO A 73 6.61 22.92 -8.79
C PRO A 73 6.86 22.52 -10.27
N LEU A 74 6.12 21.57 -10.83
CA LEU A 74 6.36 20.98 -12.14
C LEU A 74 5.72 21.81 -13.27
N THR A 75 6.35 21.81 -14.44
CA THR A 75 5.71 22.14 -15.72
C THR A 75 4.89 20.94 -16.23
N ASP A 76 3.62 21.18 -16.55
CA ASP A 76 2.58 20.19 -16.86
C ASP A 76 2.80 19.35 -18.14
N ASP A 77 3.83 19.64 -18.94
CA ASP A 77 4.05 19.06 -20.28
C ASP A 77 4.09 17.51 -20.29
N LYS A 78 4.67 16.91 -19.25
CA LYS A 78 4.74 15.45 -19.11
C LYS A 78 3.38 14.82 -18.85
N LEU A 79 2.53 15.47 -18.05
CA LEU A 79 1.17 14.98 -17.78
C LEU A 79 0.29 15.10 -19.00
N PHE A 80 0.38 16.21 -19.74
CA PHE A 80 -0.34 16.39 -21.00
C PHE A 80 0.04 15.30 -22.01
N MET A 81 1.33 15.00 -22.14
CA MET A 81 1.78 13.90 -23.00
C MET A 81 1.17 12.54 -22.61
N LEU A 82 1.12 12.21 -21.31
CA LEU A 82 0.53 10.95 -20.84
C LEU A 82 -0.98 10.89 -21.09
N ALA A 83 -1.69 12.00 -20.92
CA ALA A 83 -3.13 12.10 -21.18
C ALA A 83 -3.46 11.98 -22.68
N ASP A 84 -2.75 12.73 -23.53
CA ASP A 84 -2.95 12.75 -24.97
C ASP A 84 -2.69 11.37 -25.59
N THR A 85 -1.60 10.71 -25.17
CA THR A 85 -1.22 9.38 -25.65
C THR A 85 -2.04 8.24 -25.04
N ASP A 86 -2.96 8.53 -24.11
CA ASP A 86 -3.68 7.53 -23.31
C ASP A 86 -2.73 6.47 -22.72
N PHE A 87 -1.62 6.94 -22.15
CA PHE A 87 -0.58 6.05 -21.65
C PHE A 87 -1.17 5.09 -20.61
N ALA A 88 -0.85 3.79 -20.78
CA ALA A 88 -1.38 2.68 -19.99
C ALA A 88 -2.92 2.58 -19.94
N HIS A 89 -3.64 3.18 -20.90
CA HIS A 89 -5.11 3.29 -20.92
C HIS A 89 -5.68 3.99 -19.68
N MET A 90 -4.97 5.02 -19.24
CA MET A 90 -5.24 5.75 -17.99
C MET A 90 -5.38 7.25 -18.23
N ARG A 91 -5.82 7.69 -19.43
CA ARG A 91 -6.07 9.12 -19.75
C ARG A 91 -6.75 9.88 -18.63
N GLU A 92 -7.88 9.38 -18.14
CA GLU A 92 -8.67 10.06 -17.11
C GLU A 92 -7.91 10.22 -15.78
N PHE A 93 -6.98 9.32 -15.46
CA PHE A 93 -6.13 9.45 -14.28
C PHE A 93 -5.07 10.54 -14.48
N TRP A 94 -4.49 10.63 -15.68
CA TRP A 94 -3.53 11.68 -16.03
C TRP A 94 -4.21 13.06 -16.06
N GLU A 95 -5.41 13.16 -16.63
CA GLU A 95 -6.24 14.37 -16.58
C GLU A 95 -6.59 14.77 -15.14
N ALA A 96 -6.93 13.80 -14.29
CA ALA A 96 -7.20 14.06 -12.89
C ALA A 96 -5.97 14.60 -12.13
N LEU A 97 -4.75 14.17 -12.50
CA LEU A 97 -3.51 14.70 -11.95
C LEU A 97 -3.24 16.14 -12.38
N ILE A 98 -3.55 16.50 -13.63
CA ILE A 98 -3.42 17.87 -14.16
C ILE A 98 -4.29 18.84 -13.36
N ILE A 99 -5.52 18.45 -13.05
CA ILE A 99 -6.44 19.27 -12.24
C ILE A 99 -6.32 18.99 -10.73
N HIS A 100 -5.32 18.20 -10.33
CA HIS A 100 -5.01 17.89 -8.94
C HIS A 100 -6.15 17.27 -8.12
N ASN A 101 -7.04 16.47 -8.72
CA ASN A 101 -8.29 16.02 -8.10
C ASN A 101 -8.26 14.54 -7.68
N LEU A 102 -8.13 14.27 -6.37
CA LEU A 102 -8.07 12.92 -5.81
C LEU A 102 -9.33 12.07 -6.09
N PRO A 103 -10.57 12.60 -5.95
CA PRO A 103 -11.77 11.83 -6.32
C PRO A 103 -11.77 11.36 -7.78
N ASN A 104 -11.34 12.20 -8.71
CA ASN A 104 -11.26 11.84 -10.13
C ASN A 104 -10.16 10.81 -10.38
N MET A 105 -8.99 10.94 -9.71
CA MET A 105 -7.93 9.94 -9.78
C MET A 105 -8.43 8.57 -9.30
N ARG A 106 -9.15 8.55 -8.17
CA ARG A 106 -9.77 7.33 -7.62
C ARG A 106 -10.75 6.72 -8.62
N ALA A 107 -11.66 7.52 -9.16
CA ALA A 107 -12.69 7.04 -10.09
C ALA A 107 -12.09 6.48 -11.39
N ALA A 108 -11.00 7.07 -11.90
CA ALA A 108 -10.29 6.57 -13.06
C ALA A 108 -9.66 5.19 -12.79
N ILE A 109 -9.03 4.99 -11.63
CA ILE A 109 -8.48 3.69 -11.22
C ILE A 109 -9.58 2.63 -11.11
N GLU A 110 -10.71 2.97 -10.48
CA GLU A 110 -11.86 2.06 -10.34
C GLU A 110 -12.43 1.66 -11.71
N ARG A 111 -12.63 2.63 -12.62
CA ARG A 111 -13.10 2.37 -13.99
C ARG A 111 -12.14 1.47 -14.77
N ARG A 112 -10.84 1.72 -14.67
CA ARG A 112 -9.83 0.87 -15.34
C ARG A 112 -9.89 -0.56 -14.82
N ALA A 113 -9.97 -0.73 -13.49
CA ALA A 113 -10.04 -2.05 -12.92
C ALA A 113 -11.30 -2.80 -13.38
N VAL A 114 -12.47 -2.12 -13.40
CA VAL A 114 -13.71 -2.69 -13.95
C VAL A 114 -13.56 -3.06 -15.42
N ALA A 115 -12.99 -2.19 -16.25
CA ALA A 115 -12.76 -2.47 -17.67
C ALA A 115 -11.89 -3.73 -17.89
N LEU A 116 -10.88 -3.94 -17.03
CA LEU A 116 -10.05 -5.14 -17.07
C LEU A 116 -10.80 -6.40 -16.59
N THR A 117 -11.76 -6.27 -15.67
CA THR A 117 -12.61 -7.42 -15.25
C THR A 117 -13.60 -7.88 -16.34
N GLY A 118 -14.00 -7.00 -17.26
CA GLY A 118 -14.91 -7.31 -18.36
C GLY A 118 -14.36 -8.31 -19.39
N VAL A 119 -13.05 -8.57 -19.37
CA VAL A 119 -12.37 -9.55 -20.23
C VAL A 119 -12.17 -10.87 -19.47
N GLY A 120 -13.27 -11.56 -19.16
CA GLY A 120 -13.27 -13.01 -18.93
C GLY A 120 -12.46 -13.58 -17.76
N ARG A 121 -12.17 -12.82 -16.69
CA ARG A 121 -11.67 -13.38 -15.41
C ARG A 121 -12.38 -12.76 -14.21
N LEU A 122 -13.17 -13.59 -13.54
CA LEU A 122 -13.87 -13.35 -12.28
C LEU A 122 -12.91 -13.30 -11.07
N GLU A 123 -11.87 -12.48 -11.13
CA GLU A 123 -11.09 -12.12 -9.93
C GLU A 123 -11.43 -10.67 -9.57
N ARG A 124 -12.23 -10.55 -8.50
CA ARG A 124 -12.94 -9.34 -8.10
C ARG A 124 -11.94 -8.25 -7.72
N PHE A 125 -11.95 -7.14 -8.44
CA PHE A 125 -11.50 -5.84 -7.93
C PHE A 125 -12.24 -5.57 -6.61
N GLN A 126 -11.53 -5.66 -5.50
CA GLN A 126 -12.05 -5.24 -4.20
C GLN A 126 -11.47 -3.85 -3.89
N PRO A 127 -12.28 -2.77 -3.94
CA PRO A 127 -11.85 -1.49 -3.44
C PRO A 127 -11.62 -1.61 -1.93
N GLY A 128 -10.34 -1.70 -1.53
CA GLY A 128 -9.92 -1.92 -0.14
C GLY A 128 -8.90 -3.05 0.09
N SER A 129 -8.53 -3.84 -0.92
CA SER A 129 -7.50 -4.87 -0.73
C SER A 129 -6.07 -4.30 -0.75
N LYS A 130 -5.55 -4.12 0.46
CA LYS A 130 -4.14 -4.01 0.94
C LYS A 130 -3.03 -3.55 -0.02
N PRO A 131 -2.17 -2.60 0.41
CA PRO A 131 -0.86 -2.44 -0.20
C PRO A 131 0.10 -3.53 0.28
N LEU A 132 0.46 -4.47 -0.59
CA LEU A 132 1.64 -5.32 -0.37
C LEU A 132 2.94 -4.57 -0.68
N GLY A 133 3.71 -4.36 0.39
CA GLY A 133 5.17 -4.51 0.40
C GLY A 133 5.97 -3.21 0.48
N HIS A 134 6.24 -2.72 1.70
CA HIS A 134 7.45 -1.96 2.05
C HIS A 134 7.83 -2.20 3.52
N GLY A 135 9.06 -2.66 3.75
CA GLY A 135 9.74 -2.69 5.05
C GLY A 135 9.58 -4.00 5.86
N HIS A 136 10.64 -4.80 5.92
CA HIS A 136 10.76 -5.87 6.92
C HIS A 136 11.11 -5.24 8.27
N VAL A 137 10.35 -5.55 9.33
CA VAL A 137 10.80 -5.39 10.72
C VAL A 137 10.63 -6.73 11.42
N SER A 138 11.73 -7.25 11.96
CA SER A 138 11.78 -8.56 12.61
C SER A 138 11.06 -8.51 13.97
N ALA A 139 9.85 -9.05 14.04
CA ALA A 139 9.12 -9.26 15.30
C ALA A 139 9.70 -10.38 16.20
N GLN A 140 10.94 -10.84 15.93
CA GLN A 140 11.56 -12.03 16.54
C GLN A 140 11.66 -11.97 18.08
N THR A 141 11.57 -10.79 18.70
CA THR A 141 11.84 -10.59 20.13
C THR A 141 10.61 -10.28 20.99
N GLN A 142 9.40 -10.23 20.43
CA GLN A 142 8.31 -9.45 21.07
C GLN A 142 6.98 -10.17 21.32
N GLY A 143 6.91 -11.51 21.21
CA GLY A 143 5.69 -12.29 21.51
C GLY A 143 5.08 -11.99 22.89
N LYS A 144 5.92 -11.74 23.91
CA LYS A 144 5.48 -11.29 25.25
C LYS A 144 4.80 -9.91 25.26
N LYS A 145 5.16 -9.00 24.35
CA LYS A 145 4.58 -7.65 24.28
C LYS A 145 3.23 -7.65 23.57
N LEU A 146 3.05 -8.50 22.56
CA LEU A 146 1.74 -8.75 21.95
C LEU A 146 0.74 -9.29 22.96
N PHE A 147 1.17 -10.23 23.81
CA PHE A 147 0.35 -10.73 24.92
C PHE A 147 -0.06 -9.62 25.89
N MET A 148 0.82 -8.65 26.19
CA MET A 148 0.49 -7.51 27.07
C MET A 148 -0.53 -6.53 26.44
N LEU A 149 -0.56 -6.41 25.11
CA LEU A 149 -1.47 -5.50 24.41
C LEU A 149 -2.85 -6.12 24.16
N ARG A 150 -2.96 -7.44 24.19
CA ARG A 150 -4.23 -8.13 24.08
C ARG A 150 -5.11 -7.75 25.26
N ARG A 151 -6.33 -7.25 24.98
CA ARG A 151 -7.36 -7.06 26.00
C ARG A 151 -7.55 -8.39 26.72
N GLN A 152 -7.33 -8.39 28.04
CA GLN A 152 -7.46 -9.59 28.86
C GLN A 152 -8.81 -10.25 28.57
N SER A 153 -8.79 -11.53 28.18
CA SER A 153 -9.96 -12.40 27.90
C SER A 153 -10.48 -12.53 26.47
N THR A 154 -9.87 -11.95 25.42
CA THR A 154 -10.28 -12.27 24.03
C THR A 154 -9.79 -13.66 23.62
N PRO A 155 -10.61 -14.68 23.30
CA PRO A 155 -10.12 -16.02 22.94
C PRO A 155 -9.37 -16.06 21.59
N PRO A 156 -8.38 -16.94 21.39
CA PRO A 156 -7.65 -17.05 20.12
C PRO A 156 -8.55 -17.29 18.90
N VAL A 157 -9.64 -18.03 19.10
CA VAL A 157 -10.66 -18.30 18.07
C VAL A 157 -11.31 -17.01 17.58
N ILE A 158 -11.69 -16.12 18.50
CA ILE A 158 -12.32 -14.83 18.17
C ILE A 158 -11.34 -13.92 17.42
N VAL A 159 -10.07 -13.92 17.82
CA VAL A 159 -9.01 -13.19 17.12
C VAL A 159 -8.83 -13.76 15.71
N GLY A 160 -8.76 -15.10 15.58
CA GLY A 160 -8.64 -15.77 14.29
C GLY A 160 -9.82 -15.49 13.35
N GLU A 161 -11.05 -15.51 13.86
CA GLU A 161 -12.26 -15.14 13.11
C GLU A 161 -12.22 -13.68 12.67
N ALA A 162 -11.85 -12.76 13.56
CA ALA A 162 -11.76 -11.33 13.25
C ALA A 162 -10.66 -11.03 12.22
N MET A 163 -9.56 -11.79 12.22
CA MET A 163 -8.49 -11.67 11.23
C MET A 163 -8.89 -12.29 9.89
N ARG A 164 -9.57 -13.45 9.90
CA ARG A 164 -10.15 -14.05 8.68
C ARG A 164 -11.21 -13.16 8.03
N ALA A 165 -12.06 -12.52 8.81
CA ALA A 165 -13.04 -11.55 8.33
C ALA A 165 -12.39 -10.35 7.61
N ARG A 166 -11.14 -10.02 7.95
CA ARG A 166 -10.32 -9.00 7.30
C ARG A 166 -9.45 -9.54 6.15
N GLY A 167 -9.69 -10.79 5.72
CA GLY A 167 -8.99 -11.41 4.58
C GLY A 167 -7.58 -11.91 4.89
N PHE A 168 -7.24 -12.12 6.16
CA PHE A 168 -5.99 -12.77 6.55
C PHE A 168 -6.18 -14.28 6.67
N ASP A 169 -5.22 -15.05 6.18
CA ASP A 169 -5.21 -16.51 6.31
C ASP A 169 -4.74 -16.93 7.72
N TRP A 170 -5.58 -16.67 8.72
CA TRP A 170 -5.32 -16.97 10.12
C TRP A 170 -6.12 -18.18 10.59
N GLU A 171 -5.41 -19.25 10.92
CA GLU A 171 -5.94 -20.34 11.74
C GLU A 171 -6.20 -19.87 13.18
N ASN A 172 -7.09 -20.57 13.89
CA ASN A 172 -7.46 -20.21 15.28
C ASN A 172 -6.28 -20.24 16.27
N ASN A 173 -5.21 -20.97 15.95
CA ASN A 173 -3.97 -21.06 16.72
C ASN A 173 -2.91 -20.01 16.31
N THR A 174 -3.13 -19.24 15.24
CA THR A 174 -2.12 -18.35 14.65
C THR A 174 -1.59 -17.34 15.67
N ILE A 175 -2.48 -16.73 16.46
CA ILE A 175 -2.08 -15.79 17.51
C ILE A 175 -1.24 -16.46 18.60
N LEU A 176 -1.52 -17.73 18.94
CA LEU A 176 -0.70 -18.48 19.91
C LEU A 176 0.69 -18.75 19.35
N LEU A 177 0.79 -19.13 18.07
CA LEU A 177 2.07 -19.33 17.40
C LEU A 177 2.89 -18.03 17.33
N ILE A 178 2.22 -16.89 17.16
CA ILE A 178 2.87 -15.56 17.18
C ILE A 178 3.30 -15.18 18.60
N GLU A 179 2.44 -15.35 19.60
CA GLU A 179 2.74 -15.07 21.01
C GLU A 179 3.88 -15.95 21.54
N GLN A 180 3.99 -17.19 21.05
CA GLN A 180 5.08 -18.14 21.34
C GLN A 180 6.35 -17.88 20.51
N GLY A 181 6.31 -16.96 19.55
CA GLY A 181 7.44 -16.64 18.67
C GLY A 181 7.73 -17.67 17.58
N ILE A 182 6.85 -18.66 17.38
CA ILE A 182 6.96 -19.70 16.35
C ILE A 182 6.63 -19.13 14.97
N ARG A 183 5.62 -18.26 14.89
CA ARG A 183 5.21 -17.59 13.65
C ARG A 183 5.52 -16.10 13.72
N ARG A 184 6.05 -15.54 12.63
CA ARG A 184 6.22 -14.09 12.49
C ARG A 184 4.86 -13.43 12.22
N ILE A 185 4.73 -12.16 12.60
CA ILE A 185 3.58 -11.32 12.27
C ILE A 185 4.02 -10.21 11.32
N TYR A 186 3.28 -10.02 10.23
CA TYR A 186 3.51 -8.92 9.29
C TYR A 186 2.92 -7.61 9.84
N LEU A 187 3.37 -6.45 9.33
CA LEU A 187 2.94 -5.15 9.85
C LEU A 187 1.43 -4.92 9.64
N ASP A 188 0.90 -5.34 8.49
CA ASP A 188 -0.53 -5.29 8.19
C ASP A 188 -1.34 -6.20 9.14
N GLU A 189 -0.81 -7.40 9.43
CA GLU A 189 -1.37 -8.29 10.45
C GLU A 189 -1.34 -7.65 11.83
N ALA A 190 -0.25 -6.99 12.21
CA ALA A 190 -0.11 -6.33 13.50
C ALA A 190 -1.06 -5.15 13.66
N ILE A 191 -1.24 -4.34 12.61
CA ILE A 191 -2.20 -3.23 12.59
C ILE A 191 -3.63 -3.76 12.75
N ALA A 192 -4.04 -4.71 11.92
CA ALA A 192 -5.37 -5.30 11.98
C ALA A 192 -5.64 -6.00 13.32
N LEU A 193 -4.61 -6.61 13.91
CA LEU A 193 -4.68 -7.20 15.24
C LEU A 193 -4.89 -6.14 16.33
N LEU A 194 -4.16 -5.03 16.29
CA LEU A 194 -4.32 -3.91 17.23
C LEU A 194 -5.71 -3.27 17.12
N GLU A 195 -6.24 -3.12 15.91
CA GLU A 195 -7.62 -2.68 15.70
C GLU A 195 -8.62 -3.67 16.31
N THR A 196 -8.36 -4.99 16.19
CA THR A 196 -9.16 -6.04 16.86
C THR A 196 -9.12 -5.91 18.37
N TYR A 197 -8.00 -5.45 18.94
CA TYR A 197 -7.86 -5.18 20.36
C TYR A 197 -8.46 -3.83 20.79
N GLY A 198 -8.97 -3.03 19.85
CA GLY A 198 -9.63 -1.76 20.12
C GLY A 198 -8.67 -0.56 20.22
N TYR A 199 -7.47 -0.67 19.67
CA TYR A 199 -6.56 0.47 19.53
C TYR A 199 -7.03 1.38 18.39
N CYS A 200 -7.05 2.68 18.62
CA CYS A 200 -7.44 3.71 17.66
C CYS A 200 -6.19 4.32 17.00
N LYS A 201 -6.35 5.04 15.87
CA LYS A 201 -5.22 5.66 15.15
C LYS A 201 -4.28 6.48 16.06
N ALA A 202 -4.81 7.14 17.09
CA ALA A 202 -4.03 7.96 18.02
C ALA A 202 -3.10 7.15 18.96
N ASN A 203 -3.48 5.94 19.38
CA ASN A 203 -2.65 5.08 20.22
C ASN A 203 -2.01 3.91 19.45
N MET A 204 -2.38 3.72 18.19
CA MET A 204 -1.88 2.68 17.31
C MET A 204 -0.39 2.85 17.02
N PHE A 205 0.09 4.06 16.73
CA PHE A 205 1.52 4.30 16.55
C PHE A 205 2.33 4.00 17.82
N ALA A 206 1.78 4.32 19.00
CA ALA A 206 2.43 3.99 20.27
C ALA A 206 2.46 2.48 20.51
N ALA A 207 1.37 1.77 20.22
CA ALA A 207 1.28 0.32 20.35
C ALA A 207 2.18 -0.40 19.32
N ILE A 208 2.22 0.07 18.08
CA ILE A 208 3.14 -0.40 17.04
C ILE A 208 4.58 -0.15 17.49
N ASN A 209 4.95 1.07 17.89
CA ASN A 209 6.29 1.35 18.41
C ASN A 209 6.62 0.53 19.65
N PHE A 210 5.65 0.17 20.48
CA PHE A 210 5.85 -0.73 21.61
C PHE A 210 6.16 -2.17 21.16
N ILE A 211 5.49 -2.65 20.11
CA ILE A 211 5.75 -3.94 19.41
C ILE A 211 7.03 -3.88 18.55
N LEU A 212 7.51 -2.69 18.17
CA LEU A 212 8.64 -2.52 17.25
C LEU A 212 9.95 -2.02 17.91
N LYS A 213 9.94 -1.40 19.10
CA LYS A 213 11.17 -1.01 19.86
C LYS A 213 11.84 -2.26 20.44
N GLU A 214 13.08 -2.67 20.15
CA GLU A 214 14.22 -2.00 19.51
C GLU A 214 15.04 -2.97 18.64
N SER A 215 15.40 -2.54 17.43
CA SER A 215 16.59 -3.00 16.70
C SER A 215 17.68 -1.91 16.60
N VAL A 216 17.62 -0.87 17.45
CA VAL A 216 18.54 0.29 17.40
C VAL A 216 19.43 0.41 18.64
N THR A 217 19.32 -0.48 19.63
CA THR A 217 19.98 -0.28 20.94
C THR A 217 20.90 -1.43 21.36
N ASN A 218 21.08 -2.43 20.50
CA ASN A 218 22.02 -3.54 20.73
C ASN A 218 23.28 -3.54 19.84
N GLU A 219 23.41 -2.63 18.86
CA GLU A 219 24.67 -2.51 18.09
C GLU A 219 25.72 -1.57 18.74
N CYS A 220 25.44 -0.99 19.91
CA CYS A 220 26.42 -0.18 20.65
C CYS A 220 26.99 -0.91 21.90
N LYS A 221 26.71 -2.20 22.06
CA LYS A 221 27.34 -3.06 23.08
C LYS A 221 27.52 -4.49 22.58
N GLN A 222 28.48 -4.68 21.67
CA GLN A 222 29.37 -5.84 21.65
C GLN A 222 30.57 -5.56 20.75
#